data_AF-A0AB38PCS5-F1
#
_entry.id   AF-A0AB38PCS5-F1
#
_cell.length_a   1.000
_cell.length_b   1.000
_cell.length_c   1.000
_cell.angle_alpha   90.00
_cell.angle_beta   90.00
_cell.angle_gamma   90.00
#
_symmetry.space_group_name_H-M   'P 1'
#
loop_
_entity.id
_entity.type
_entity.pdbx_description
1 polymer ?
#
loop_
_entity_poly.entity_id
_entity_poly.type
_entity_poly.pdbx_seq_one_letter_code
_entity_poly.pdbx_strand_id
1 'polypeptide(L)' 'MAILWVVIIVILNVISKYLADRYLNNNALINARIVATVTVLIQCVFIYFLIKSIIPYAVDFLNIFYHH' A
#
# COMPACT_ATOMS: atom_id res chain seq x y z
N MET A 1 -7.00 -7.54 -11.17
CA MET A 1 -6.64 -6.17 -10.74
C MET A 1 -6.22 -6.09 -9.27
N ALA A 2 -6.92 -6.74 -8.33
CA ALA A 2 -6.53 -6.74 -6.90
C ALA A 2 -5.09 -7.20 -6.63
N ILE A 3 -4.65 -8.31 -7.24
CA ILE A 3 -3.27 -8.83 -7.09
C ILE A 3 -2.22 -7.79 -7.54
N LEU A 4 -2.50 -7.04 -8.60
CA LEU A 4 -1.60 -6.02 -9.11
C LEU A 4 -1.39 -4.90 -8.08
N TRP A 5 -2.44 -4.47 -7.39
CA TRP A 5 -2.33 -3.48 -6.31
C TRP A 5 -1.49 -3.99 -5.14
N VAL A 6 -1.61 -5.27 -4.77
CA VAL A 6 -0.76 -5.88 -3.72
C VAL A 6 0.71 -5.84 -4.12
N VAL A 7 1.03 -6.20 -5.37
CA VAL A 7 2.40 -6.17 -5.89
C VAL A 7 2.97 -4.74 -5.85
N ILE A 8 2.20 -3.74 -6.26
CA ILE A 8 2.61 -2.31 -6.21
C ILE A 8 2.93 -1.89 -4.77
N ILE A 9 2.09 -2.25 -3.80
CA ILE A 9 2.29 -1.90 -2.38
C ILE A 9 3.57 -2.55 -1.83
N VAL A 10 3.85 -3.80 -2.18
CA VAL A 10 5.08 -4.51 -1.78
C VAL A 10 6.31 -3.82 -2.36
N ILE A 11 6.30 -3.49 -3.66
CA ILE A 11 7.41 -2.81 -4.32
C ILE A 11 7.66 -1.44 -3.67
N LEU A 12 6.60 -0.66 -3.40
CA LEU A 12 6.69 0.63 -2.70
C LEU A 12 7.35 0.47 -1.33
N ASN A 13 6.98 -0.54 -0.55
CA ASN A 13 7.59 -0.79 0.76
C ASN A 13 9.10 -1.08 0.65
N VAL A 14 9.51 -1.89 -0.32
CA VAL A 14 10.94 -2.21 -0.53
C VAL A 14 11.72 -0.95 -0.91
N ILE A 15 11.19 -0.16 -1.85
CA ILE A 15 11.82 1.09 -2.30
C ILE A 15 11.92 2.09 -1.15
N SER A 16 10.84 2.28 -0.39
CA SER A 16 10.82 3.25 0.71
C SER A 16 11.73 2.84 1.86
N LYS A 17 11.85 1.53 2.15
CA LYS A 17 12.85 1.04 3.10
C LYS A 17 14.26 1.37 2.63
N TYR A 18 14.57 1.08 1.37
CA TYR A 18 15.89 1.37 0.79
C TYR A 18 16.21 2.88 0.83
N LEU A 19 15.25 3.73 0.50
CA LEU A 19 15.43 5.19 0.58
C LEU A 19 15.61 5.66 2.03
N ALA A 20 14.79 5.19 2.96
CA ALA A 20 14.89 5.55 4.37
C ALA A 20 16.25 5.16 4.96
N ASP A 21 16.72 3.94 4.69
CA ASP A 21 18.04 3.47 5.14
C ASP A 21 19.17 4.33 4.55
N ARG A 22 19.07 4.73 3.29
CA ARG A 22 20.04 5.63 2.65
C ARG A 22 20.05 7.03 3.30
N TYR A 23 18.89 7.59 3.64
CA TYR A 23 18.81 8.89 4.29
C TYR A 23 19.29 8.84 5.75
N LEU A 24 19.02 7.74 6.46
CA LEU A 24 19.52 7.52 7.82
C LEU A 24 21.04 7.41 7.85
N ASN A 25 21.65 6.68 6.90
CA ASN A 25 23.11 6.58 6.78
C ASN A 25 23.81 7.92 6.49
N ASN A 26 23.10 8.88 5.89
CA ASN A 26 23.63 10.22 5.62
C ASN A 26 23.36 11.23 6.75
N ASN A 27 22.99 10.78 7.96
CA ASN A 27 22.54 11.63 9.07
C ASN A 27 21.37 12.58 8.73
N ALA A 28 20.66 12.31 7.63
CA ALA A 28 19.58 13.14 7.12
C ALA A 28 18.23 12.70 7.72
N LEU A 29 18.14 12.71 9.05
CA LEU A 29 17.00 12.18 9.81
C LEU A 29 15.67 12.86 9.43
N ILE A 30 15.69 14.17 9.17
CA ILE A 30 14.52 14.93 8.72
C ILE A 30 14.05 14.44 7.35
N ASN A 31 14.98 14.21 6.41
CA ASN A 31 14.66 13.72 5.07
C ASN A 31 14.10 12.29 5.11
N ALA A 32 14.67 11.43 5.96
CA ALA A 32 14.14 10.08 6.17
C ALA A 32 12.69 10.10 6.68
N ARG A 33 12.37 10.99 7.63
CA ARG A 33 11.01 11.18 8.14
C ARG A 33 10.05 11.69 7.07
N ILE A 34 10.45 12.67 6.26
CA ILE A 34 9.63 13.19 5.17
C ILE A 34 9.31 12.07 4.16
N VAL A 35 10.32 11.30 3.75
CA VAL A 35 10.15 10.19 2.80
C VAL A 35 9.22 9.12 3.36
N ALA A 36 9.36 8.78 4.65
CA ALA A 36 8.46 7.83 5.31
C ALA A 36 7.02 8.35 5.33
N THR A 37 6.79 9.60 5.72
CA THR A 37 5.44 10.19 5.76
C THR A 37 4.80 10.24 4.37
N VAL A 38 5.53 10.69 3.35
CA VAL A 38 5.04 10.73 1.96
C VAL A 38 4.72 9.33 1.45
N THR A 39 5.58 8.34 1.77
CA THR A 39 5.33 6.93 1.44
C THR A 39 4.01 6.45 2.04
N VAL A 40 3.78 6.71 3.33
CA VAL A 40 2.57 6.27 4.02
C VAL A 40 1.33 6.91 3.39
N LEU A 41 1.36 8.20 3.07
CA LEU A 41 0.25 8.87 2.38
C LEU A 41 -0.06 8.23 1.03
N ILE A 42 0.97 7.92 0.25
CA ILE A 42 0.84 7.25 -1.03
C ILE A 42 0.26 5.83 -0.84
N GLN A 43 0.72 5.09 0.16
CA GLN A 43 0.22 3.75 0.47
C GLN A 43 -1.26 3.75 0.85
N CYS A 44 -1.72 4.75 1.61
CA CYS A 44 -3.15 4.89 1.91
C CYS A 44 -4.01 4.98 0.64
N VAL A 45 -3.55 5.72 -0.38
CA VAL A 45 -4.23 5.82 -1.67
C VAL A 45 -4.26 4.47 -2.39
N PHE A 46 -3.15 3.73 -2.41
CA PHE A 46 -3.11 2.41 -3.03
C PHE A 46 -3.97 1.37 -2.29
N ILE A 47 -4.02 1.43 -0.96
CA ILE A 47 -4.90 0.57 -0.15
C ILE A 47 -6.36 0.84 -0.47
N TYR A 48 -6.76 2.11 -0.65
CA TYR A 48 -8.12 2.45 -1.07
C TYR A 48 -8.46 1.79 -2.42
N PHE A 49 -7.57 1.88 -3.41
CA PHE A 49 -7.77 1.22 -4.71
C PHE A 49 -7.82 -0.31 -4.60
N LEU A 50 -6.99 -0.90 -3.74
CA LEU A 50 -7.01 -2.32 -3.45
C LEU A 50 -8.37 -2.74 -2.89
N ILE A 51 -8.87 -2.06 -1.85
CA ILE A 51 -10.17 -2.33 -1.24
C ILE A 51 -11.28 -2.19 -2.29
N LYS A 52 -11.27 -1.09 -3.06
CA LYS A 52 -12.23 -0.86 -4.14
C LYS A 52 -12.22 -2.00 -5.18
N SER A 53 -11.05 -2.58 -5.45
CA SER A 53 -10.93 -3.73 -6.34
C SER A 53 -11.36 -5.06 -5.71
N ILE A 54 -11.35 -5.19 -4.38
CA ILE A 54 -11.72 -6.43 -3.66
C ILE A 54 -13.22 -6.47 -3.36
N ILE A 55 -13.86 -5.31 -3.10
CA ILE A 55 -15.29 -5.20 -2.78
C ILE A 55 -16.20 -6.05 -3.70
N PRO A 56 -16.05 -6.05 -5.04
CA PRO A 56 -16.94 -6.82 -5.91
C PRO A 56 -16.89 -8.32 -5.60
N TYR A 57 -15.69 -8.87 -5.38
CA TYR A 57 -15.50 -10.28 -5.04
C TYR A 57 -16.08 -10.61 -3.66
N ALA A 58 -15.96 -9.69 -2.70
CA ALA A 58 -16.56 -9.86 -1.38
C ALA A 58 -18.10 -9.84 -1.44
N VAL A 59 -18.68 -8.96 -2.27
CA VAL A 59 -20.12 -8.89 -2.51
C VAL A 59 -20.61 -10.16 -3.20
N ASP A 60 -19.95 -10.63 -4.25
CA ASP A 60 -20.30 -11.88 -4.92
C ASP A 60 -20.23 -13.08 -3.96
N PHE A 61 -19.18 -13.15 -3.13
CA PHE A 61 -19.03 -14.18 -2.12
C PHE A 61 -20.18 -14.15 -1.10
N LEU A 62 -20.51 -12.98 -0.56
CA LEU A 62 -21.63 -12.84 0.37
C LEU A 62 -22.96 -13.18 -0.28
N ASN A 63 -23.16 -12.81 -1.55
CA ASN A 63 -24.40 -13.07 -2.26
C ASN A 63 -24.70 -14.57 -2.38
N ILE A 64 -23.66 -15.43 -2.45
CA ILE A 64 -23.80 -16.89 -2.37
C ILE A 64 -24.44 -17.34 -1.05
N PHE A 65 -24.13 -16.69 0.07
CA PHE A 65 -24.70 -17.02 1.39
C PHE A 65 -26.06 -16.39 1.64
N TYR A 66 -26.37 -15.27 0.99
CA TYR A 66 -27.63 -14.53 1.18
C TYR A 66 -28.75 -14.90 0.20
N HIS A 67 -28.47 -15.73 -0.83
CA HIS A 67 -29.48 -16.28 -1.75
C HIS A 67 -30.18 -17.55 -1.22
N HIS A 68 -30.55 -17.57 0.07
CA HIS A 68 -31.39 -18.61 0.65
C HIS A 68 -32.67 -18.05 1.27
#